data_AF-A0A6A7C3J0-F1
#
_entry.id   AF-A0A6A7C3J0-F1
#
_cell.length_a   1.000
_cell.length_b   1.000
_cell.length_c   1.000
_cell.angle_alpha   90.00
_cell.angle_beta   90.00
_cell.angle_gamma   90.00
#
_symmetry.space_group_name_H-M   'P 1'
#
loop_
_entity.id
_entity.type
_entity.pdbx_description
1 polymer ?
#
loop_
_entity_poly.entity_id
_entity_poly.type
_entity_poly.pdbx_seq_one_letter_code
_entity_poly.pdbx_strand_id
1 'polypeptide(L)'
;MKCFGKVNDRDRLFYYKYLFATPRPVLGVGNIASTAKQLHEEMYTQLAKGDLAPVEKVLCDGIAKSLQSRVSSRPRNQIMEWTCHSHVKRPRIVSLRQSPLPVFMGKSEKGKRVAIVQAVVRLHTVQSLMRRSKDGKKGWIQDKPKERIEYLVLQRMMRNSIQGPWKVWGTTEETRPETLLQLA
;
A
#
# COMPACT_ATOMS: atom_id res chain seq x y z
N MET A 1 31.32 -7.09 -9.46
CA MET A 1 30.05 -6.75 -8.77
C MET A 1 29.91 -7.63 -7.55
N LYS A 2 30.12 -7.12 -6.33
CA LYS A 2 29.91 -7.91 -5.11
C LYS A 2 28.41 -7.98 -4.84
N CYS A 3 27.86 -9.19 -4.85
CA CYS A 3 26.50 -9.46 -4.40
C CYS A 3 26.36 -8.93 -2.97
N PHE A 4 25.52 -7.91 -2.77
CA PHE A 4 25.12 -7.48 -1.43
C PHE A 4 24.50 -8.70 -0.73
N GLY A 5 25.22 -9.25 0.26
CA GLY A 5 24.71 -10.31 1.13
C GLY A 5 23.35 -9.91 1.70
N LYS A 6 22.51 -10.89 2.04
CA LYS A 6 21.14 -10.70 2.54
C LYS A 6 21.12 -9.81 3.78
N VAL A 7 21.13 -8.49 3.60
CA VAL A 7 21.05 -7.52 4.70
C VAL A 7 19.64 -7.62 5.26
N ASN A 8 19.54 -7.97 6.54
CA ASN A 8 18.27 -8.08 7.25
C ASN A 8 17.58 -6.70 7.32
N ASP A 9 16.25 -6.67 7.41
CA ASP A 9 15.48 -5.43 7.59
C ASP A 9 15.97 -4.63 8.80
N ARG A 10 16.33 -5.32 9.89
CA ARG A 10 16.85 -4.69 11.11
C ARG A 10 18.16 -3.95 10.87
N ASP A 11 19.11 -4.56 10.17
CA ASP A 11 20.43 -3.98 9.92
C ASP A 11 20.33 -2.75 9.01
N ARG A 12 19.44 -2.82 8.01
CA ARG A 12 19.12 -1.65 7.16
C ARG A 12 18.49 -0.54 7.99
N LEU A 13 17.53 -0.87 8.84
CA LEU A 13 16.87 0.11 9.71
C LEU A 13 17.87 0.80 10.63
N PHE A 14 18.83 0.04 11.18
CA PHE A 14 19.91 0.55 12.00
C PHE A 14 20.83 1.48 11.22
N TYR A 15 21.40 1.02 10.10
CA TYR A 15 22.23 1.84 9.22
C TYR A 15 21.50 3.14 8.86
N TYR A 16 20.20 3.05 8.57
CA TYR A 16 19.43 4.17 8.11
C TYR A 16 19.08 5.17 9.22
N LYS A 17 18.81 4.69 10.43
CA LYS A 17 18.53 5.56 11.58
C LYS A 17 19.77 6.26 12.11
N TYR A 18 20.93 5.60 12.05
CA TYR A 18 22.15 6.07 12.73
C TYR A 18 23.26 6.56 11.80
N LEU A 19 23.36 6.06 10.57
CA LEU A 19 24.48 6.32 9.65
C LEU A 19 24.06 7.04 8.36
N PHE A 20 22.77 6.99 7.98
CA PHE A 20 22.33 7.48 6.68
C PHE A 20 22.09 8.98 6.58
N ALA A 21 21.74 9.71 7.65
CA ALA A 21 21.56 11.16 7.58
C ALA A 21 21.50 11.81 8.96
N THR A 22 21.92 13.08 9.02
CA THR A 22 21.76 13.98 10.16
C THR A 22 20.81 15.12 9.78
N PRO A 23 19.80 15.46 10.59
CA PRO A 23 19.44 14.84 11.88
C PRO A 23 18.92 13.42 11.73
N ARG A 24 18.87 12.65 12.83
CA ARG A 24 18.39 11.25 12.80
C ARG A 24 16.90 11.20 12.42
N PRO A 25 16.50 10.37 11.45
CA PRO A 25 15.10 10.29 11.04
C PRO A 25 14.23 9.59 12.10
N VAL A 26 13.04 10.15 12.38
CA VAL A 26 12.03 9.53 13.26
C VAL A 26 11.21 8.53 12.47
N LEU A 27 11.54 7.24 12.53
CA LEU A 27 10.98 6.24 11.60
C LEU A 27 9.49 5.91 11.79
N GLY A 28 8.91 6.13 12.98
CA GLY A 28 7.47 5.95 13.23
C GLY A 28 6.95 4.52 13.00
N VAL A 29 7.79 3.49 13.20
CA VAL A 29 7.50 2.10 12.78
C VAL A 29 6.24 1.53 13.44
N GLY A 30 5.96 1.89 14.71
CA GLY A 30 4.79 1.40 15.45
C GLY A 30 3.44 1.77 14.83
N ASN A 31 3.38 2.88 14.07
CA ASN A 31 2.12 3.39 13.51
C ASN A 31 1.88 2.91 12.07
N ILE A 32 2.85 2.24 11.44
CA ILE A 32 2.75 1.83 10.03
C ILE A 32 1.56 0.87 9.83
N ALA A 33 1.35 -0.05 10.76
CA ALA A 33 0.29 -1.05 10.66
C ALA A 33 -1.11 -0.44 10.79
N SER A 34 -1.29 0.55 11.67
CA SER A 34 -2.57 1.26 11.82
C SER A 34 -2.84 2.19 10.64
N THR A 35 -1.81 2.91 10.15
CA THR A 35 -1.92 3.71 8.93
C THR A 35 -2.29 2.83 7.74
N ALA A 36 -1.66 1.66 7.57
CA ALA A 36 -2.01 0.73 6.49
C ALA A 36 -3.48 0.30 6.52
N LYS A 37 -4.01 -0.01 7.70
CA LYS A 37 -5.42 -0.33 7.88
C LYS A 37 -6.33 0.83 7.44
N GLN A 38 -6.06 2.04 7.92
CA GLN A 38 -6.85 3.22 7.56
C GLN A 38 -6.83 3.47 6.05
N LEU A 39 -5.65 3.45 5.44
CA LEU A 39 -5.50 3.70 4.00
C LEU A 39 -6.18 2.62 3.15
N HIS A 40 -6.16 1.37 3.60
CA HIS A 40 -6.87 0.27 2.94
C HIS A 40 -8.39 0.47 2.97
N GLU A 41 -8.94 0.77 4.14
CA GLU A 41 -10.38 1.01 4.32
C GLU A 41 -10.84 2.22 3.50
N GLU A 42 -10.10 3.32 3.54
CA GLU A 42 -10.42 4.53 2.79
C GLU A 42 -10.36 4.27 1.28
N MET A 43 -9.29 3.65 0.79
CA MET A 43 -9.12 3.29 -0.61
C MET A 43 -10.27 2.41 -1.11
N TYR A 44 -10.60 1.33 -0.41
CA TYR A 44 -11.66 0.41 -0.87
C TYR A 44 -13.06 1.01 -0.75
N THR A 45 -13.32 1.85 0.25
CA THR A 45 -14.59 2.57 0.39
C THR A 45 -14.81 3.51 -0.80
N GLN A 46 -13.80 4.31 -1.14
CA GLN A 46 -13.85 5.22 -2.29
C GLN A 46 -13.92 4.46 -3.62
N LEU A 47 -13.15 3.36 -3.72
CA LEU A 47 -13.23 2.47 -4.87
C LEU A 47 -14.65 1.93 -5.06
N ALA A 48 -15.35 1.50 -4.01
CA ALA A 48 -16.71 0.99 -4.13
C ALA A 48 -17.70 2.08 -4.58
N LYS A 49 -17.60 3.28 -4.00
CA LYS A 49 -18.39 4.47 -4.40
C LYS A 49 -18.16 4.86 -5.86
N GLY A 50 -16.96 4.60 -6.39
CA GLY A 50 -16.58 4.95 -7.76
C GLY A 50 -16.08 6.38 -7.91
N ASP A 51 -15.74 7.04 -6.81
CA ASP A 51 -15.10 8.36 -6.79
C ASP A 51 -13.75 8.23 -6.06
N LEU A 52 -12.66 8.46 -6.80
CA LEU A 52 -11.29 8.35 -6.27
C LEU A 52 -10.67 9.70 -5.94
N ALA A 53 -11.35 10.82 -6.24
CA ALA A 53 -10.82 12.16 -6.01
C ALA A 53 -10.40 12.41 -4.54
N PRO A 54 -11.14 11.92 -3.52
CA PRO A 54 -10.76 12.13 -2.12
C PRO A 54 -9.42 11.45 -1.73
N VAL A 55 -9.12 10.28 -2.33
CA VAL A 55 -7.96 9.46 -1.98
C VAL A 55 -6.78 9.63 -2.93
N GLU A 56 -6.93 10.38 -4.02
CA GLU A 56 -5.91 10.52 -5.06
C GLU A 56 -4.55 10.94 -4.52
N LYS A 57 -4.51 11.89 -3.56
CA LYS A 57 -3.26 12.35 -2.93
C LYS A 57 -2.55 11.27 -2.12
N VAL A 58 -3.30 10.31 -1.61
CA VAL A 58 -2.86 9.20 -0.76
C VAL A 58 -2.47 7.98 -1.60
N LEU A 59 -2.93 7.90 -2.84
CA LEU A 59 -2.52 6.87 -3.79
C LEU A 59 -1.26 7.29 -4.54
N CYS A 60 -0.43 6.32 -4.92
CA CYS A 60 0.58 6.52 -5.96
C CYS A 60 -0.05 6.40 -7.35
N ASP A 61 0.54 7.06 -8.34
CA ASP A 61 0.00 7.17 -9.70
C ASP A 61 -0.32 5.80 -10.33
N GLY A 62 0.52 4.79 -10.08
CA GLY A 62 0.32 3.44 -10.60
C GLY A 62 -0.98 2.80 -10.13
N ILE A 63 -1.20 2.75 -8.80
CA ILE A 63 -2.44 2.19 -8.25
C ILE A 63 -3.64 3.07 -8.57
N ALA A 64 -3.50 4.41 -8.55
CA ALA A 64 -4.58 5.33 -8.88
C ALA A 64 -5.12 5.07 -10.30
N LYS A 65 -4.23 4.95 -11.30
CA LYS A 65 -4.61 4.61 -12.68
C LYS A 65 -5.28 3.25 -12.80
N SER A 66 -4.75 2.24 -12.10
CA SER A 66 -5.34 0.90 -12.07
C SER A 66 -6.76 0.90 -11.49
N LEU A 67 -6.96 1.60 -10.37
CA LEU A 67 -8.28 1.75 -9.75
C LEU A 67 -9.23 2.55 -10.63
N GLN A 68 -8.76 3.63 -11.26
CA GLN A 68 -9.55 4.42 -12.19
C GLN A 68 -10.03 3.57 -13.38
N SER A 69 -9.15 2.77 -13.97
CA SER A 69 -9.52 1.82 -15.03
C SER A 69 -10.61 0.85 -14.57
N ARG A 70 -10.52 0.35 -13.34
CA ARG A 70 -11.52 -0.55 -12.74
C ARG A 70 -12.84 0.15 -12.42
N VAL A 71 -12.85 1.47 -12.25
CA VAL A 71 -14.09 2.27 -12.11
C VAL A 71 -14.72 2.48 -13.49
N SER A 72 -13.92 2.86 -14.48
CA SER A 72 -14.36 3.09 -15.86
C SER A 72 -14.89 1.84 -16.54
N SER A 73 -14.37 0.66 -16.22
CA SER A 73 -14.83 -0.63 -16.78
C SER A 73 -16.14 -1.13 -16.16
N ARG A 74 -16.70 -0.43 -15.16
CA ARG A 74 -17.94 -0.87 -14.50
C ARG A 74 -19.16 -0.60 -15.36
N PRO A 75 -20.21 -1.44 -15.25
CA PRO A 75 -21.52 -1.09 -15.79
C PRO A 75 -22.01 0.22 -15.19
N ARG A 76 -22.41 1.18 -16.03
CA ARG A 76 -22.86 2.53 -15.60
C ARG A 76 -24.03 2.50 -14.60
N ASN A 77 -24.82 1.43 -14.64
CA ASN A 77 -26.01 1.23 -13.82
C ASN A 77 -25.74 0.41 -12.56
N GLN A 78 -24.50 0.32 -12.07
CA GLN A 78 -24.20 -0.42 -10.84
C GLN A 78 -23.74 0.53 -9.72
N ILE A 79 -24.39 0.41 -8.57
CA ILE A 79 -23.94 0.97 -7.29
C ILE A 79 -23.29 -0.16 -6.51
N MET A 80 -22.13 0.13 -5.91
CA MET A 80 -21.43 -0.82 -5.07
C MET A 80 -21.13 -0.20 -3.71
N GLU A 81 -21.18 -1.01 -2.67
CA GLU A 81 -20.77 -0.62 -1.32
C GLU A 81 -19.91 -1.72 -0.73
N TRP A 82 -18.70 -1.36 -0.31
CA TRP A 82 -17.75 -2.28 0.29
C TRP A 82 -17.76 -2.11 1.80
N THR A 83 -17.67 -3.23 2.51
CA THR A 83 -17.63 -3.24 3.97
C THR A 83 -16.54 -4.20 4.45
N CYS A 84 -15.66 -3.69 5.31
CA CYS A 84 -14.77 -4.51 6.13
C CYS A 84 -15.47 -4.83 7.44
N HIS A 85 -15.80 -6.10 7.68
CA HIS A 85 -16.51 -6.54 8.88
C HIS A 85 -15.60 -6.63 10.09
N SER A 86 -14.44 -7.26 9.92
CA SER A 86 -13.52 -7.51 11.02
C SER A 86 -12.11 -7.82 10.52
N HIS A 87 -11.15 -7.70 11.43
CA HIS A 87 -9.78 -8.16 11.22
C HIS A 87 -9.60 -9.49 11.95
N VAL A 88 -9.43 -10.58 11.18
CA VAL A 88 -9.21 -11.93 11.74
C VAL A 88 -7.89 -11.97 12.52
N LYS A 89 -6.85 -11.33 11.98
CA LYS A 89 -5.56 -11.16 12.65
C LYS A 89 -5.16 -9.69 12.65
N ARG A 90 -4.38 -9.31 13.66
CA ARG A 90 -3.80 -7.96 13.75
C ARG A 90 -2.92 -7.69 12.52
N PRO A 91 -3.03 -6.51 11.88
CA PRO A 91 -2.13 -6.11 10.80
C PRO A 91 -0.67 -6.24 11.21
N ARG A 92 0.16 -6.83 10.36
CA ARG A 92 1.59 -7.03 10.64
C ARG A 92 2.47 -6.49 9.52
N ILE A 93 3.56 -5.83 9.90
CA ILE A 93 4.60 -5.41 8.95
C ILE A 93 5.40 -6.65 8.57
N VAL A 94 5.45 -6.95 7.28
CA VAL A 94 6.14 -8.11 6.71
C VAL A 94 7.53 -7.73 6.22
N SER A 95 7.66 -6.53 5.66
CA SER A 95 8.92 -6.01 5.13
C SER A 95 8.93 -4.49 5.26
N LEU A 96 10.08 -3.91 5.59
CA LEU A 96 10.27 -2.46 5.65
C LEU A 96 11.63 -2.09 5.08
N ARG A 97 11.65 -1.61 3.82
CA ARG A 97 12.86 -1.34 3.06
C ARG A 97 13.02 0.15 2.80
N GLN A 98 14.25 0.61 2.87
CA GLN A 98 14.66 1.94 2.43
C GLN A 98 15.59 1.78 1.23
N SER A 99 15.39 2.61 0.21
CA SER A 99 16.24 2.69 -0.96
C SER A 99 16.69 4.14 -1.14
N PRO A 100 17.96 4.48 -0.90
CA PRO A 100 18.46 5.80 -1.21
C PRO A 100 18.44 6.01 -2.71
N LEU A 101 17.89 7.14 -3.14
CA LEU A 101 17.93 7.50 -4.55
C LEU A 101 19.28 8.16 -4.84
N PRO A 102 20.02 7.71 -5.86
CA PRO A 102 21.12 8.51 -6.38
C PRO A 102 20.47 9.80 -6.87
N VAL A 103 20.85 10.94 -6.28
CA VAL A 103 20.32 12.24 -6.68
C VAL A 103 20.60 12.38 -8.17
N PHE A 104 19.54 12.37 -8.99
CA PHE A 104 19.66 12.46 -10.43
C PHE A 104 20.34 13.79 -10.79
N MET A 105 21.49 13.64 -11.44
CA MET A 105 22.14 14.62 -12.33
C MET A 105 22.58 15.96 -11.73
N GLY A 106 23.91 16.15 -11.72
CA GLY A 106 24.56 17.45 -11.61
C GLY A 106 24.78 17.90 -10.17
N LYS A 107 25.98 17.61 -9.64
CA LYS A 107 26.51 18.15 -8.38
C LYS A 107 25.52 18.04 -7.21
N SER A 108 25.57 16.92 -6.48
CA SER A 108 25.04 16.86 -5.11
C SER A 108 25.50 18.11 -4.36
N GLU A 109 24.61 19.08 -4.15
CA GLU A 109 24.77 20.02 -3.05
C GLU A 109 25.01 19.15 -1.81
N LYS A 110 26.21 19.25 -1.25
CA LYS A 110 26.64 18.47 -0.09
C LYS A 110 25.51 18.53 0.95
N GLY A 111 24.80 17.41 1.16
CA GLY A 111 23.79 17.28 2.21
C GLY A 111 22.37 16.95 1.75
N LYS A 112 21.99 17.09 0.48
CA LYS A 112 20.62 16.73 0.04
C LYS A 112 20.48 15.22 -0.19
N ARG A 113 19.88 14.50 0.76
CA ARG A 113 19.66 13.04 0.69
C ARG A 113 18.18 12.74 0.47
N VAL A 114 17.88 12.02 -0.61
CA VAL A 114 16.52 11.54 -0.92
C VAL A 114 16.49 10.02 -0.87
N ALA A 115 15.40 9.48 -0.36
CA ALA A 115 15.18 8.04 -0.39
C ALA A 115 13.70 7.72 -0.49
N ILE A 116 13.44 6.51 -0.96
CA ILE A 116 12.12 5.90 -0.92
C ILE A 116 12.11 4.92 0.26
N VAL A 117 11.04 4.96 1.06
CA VAL A 117 10.76 3.97 2.09
C VAL A 117 9.51 3.21 1.67
N GLN A 118 9.61 1.88 1.62
CA GLN A 118 8.50 0.99 1.32
C GLN A 118 8.24 0.05 2.48
N ALA A 119 6.97 -0.09 2.85
CA ALA A 119 6.51 -1.04 3.85
C ALA A 119 5.48 -1.98 3.24
N VAL A 120 5.62 -3.27 3.50
CA VAL A 120 4.61 -4.28 3.14
C VAL A 120 3.90 -4.68 4.42
N VAL A 121 2.58 -4.49 4.45
CA VAL A 121 1.73 -4.83 5.59
C VAL A 121 0.74 -5.90 5.18
N ARG A 122 0.74 -7.02 5.91
CA ARG A 122 -0.27 -8.07 5.74
C ARG A 122 -1.54 -7.68 6.48
N LEU A 123 -2.64 -7.64 5.74
CA LEU A 123 -4.00 -7.44 6.22
C LEU A 123 -4.76 -8.76 6.10
N HIS A 124 -5.52 -9.09 7.12
CA HIS A 124 -6.29 -10.32 7.19
C HIS A 124 -7.68 -10.00 7.71
N THR A 125 -8.62 -9.91 6.79
CA THR A 125 -9.92 -9.27 7.02
C THR A 125 -11.05 -10.11 6.48
N VAL A 126 -12.23 -9.97 7.08
CA VAL A 126 -13.50 -10.46 6.52
C VAL A 126 -14.17 -9.28 5.81
N GLN A 127 -14.44 -9.42 4.52
CA GLN A 127 -14.97 -8.35 3.67
C GLN A 127 -16.23 -8.80 2.94
N SER A 128 -17.15 -7.87 2.67
CA SER A 128 -18.27 -8.10 1.75
C SER A 128 -18.42 -6.94 0.76
N LEU A 129 -19.05 -7.22 -0.36
CA LEU A 129 -19.43 -6.22 -1.35
C LEU A 129 -20.93 -6.34 -1.60
N MET A 130 -21.64 -5.24 -1.42
CA MET A 130 -23.04 -5.10 -1.81
C MET A 130 -23.10 -4.45 -3.19
N ARG A 131 -24.03 -4.92 -4.03
CA ARG A 131 -24.25 -4.36 -5.36
C ARG A 131 -25.73 -4.15 -5.60
N ARG A 132 -26.06 -3.06 -6.28
CA ARG A 132 -27.43 -2.73 -6.67
C ARG A 132 -27.47 -2.13 -8.06
N SER A 133 -28.54 -2.41 -8.82
CA SER A 133 -28.80 -1.68 -10.07
C SER A 133 -29.35 -0.29 -9.78
N LYS A 134 -28.86 0.74 -10.47
CA LYS A 134 -29.39 2.11 -10.41
C LYS A 134 -30.86 2.19 -10.80
N ASP A 135 -31.33 1.28 -11.64
CA ASP A 135 -32.73 1.21 -12.07
C ASP A 135 -33.69 0.83 -10.94
N GLY A 136 -33.18 0.45 -9.76
CA GLY A 136 -33.98 0.17 -8.56
C GLY A 136 -34.83 -1.11 -8.62
N LYS A 137 -34.97 -1.73 -9.80
CA LYS A 137 -35.82 -2.92 -10.05
C LYS A 137 -35.44 -4.16 -9.23
N LYS A 138 -34.18 -4.25 -8.77
CA LYS A 138 -33.71 -5.29 -7.86
C LYS A 138 -33.12 -4.62 -6.61
N GLY A 139 -33.44 -5.17 -5.44
CA GLY A 139 -32.87 -4.76 -4.16
C GLY A 139 -31.35 -5.00 -4.10
N TRP A 140 -30.75 -4.70 -2.94
CA TRP A 140 -29.33 -4.97 -2.73
C TRP A 140 -29.02 -6.47 -2.82
N ILE A 141 -28.01 -6.80 -3.61
CA ILE A 141 -27.42 -8.15 -3.65
C ILE A 141 -26.16 -8.08 -2.80
N GLN A 142 -26.21 -8.69 -1.61
CA GLN A 142 -25.08 -8.77 -0.70
C GLN A 142 -24.28 -10.03 -0.98
N ASP A 143 -23.01 -9.88 -1.34
CA ASP A 143 -22.08 -11.00 -1.39
C ASP A 143 -21.86 -11.51 0.04
N LYS A 144 -21.87 -12.85 0.23
CA LYS A 144 -21.54 -13.45 1.54
C LYS A 144 -20.18 -12.92 2.02
N PRO A 145 -20.03 -12.53 3.29
CA PRO A 145 -18.74 -12.11 3.83
C PRO A 145 -17.68 -13.18 3.59
N LYS A 146 -16.53 -12.78 3.05
CA LYS A 146 -15.41 -13.67 2.71
C LYS A 146 -14.15 -13.19 3.40
N GLU A 147 -13.39 -14.16 3.89
CA GLU A 147 -12.04 -13.93 4.40
C GLU A 147 -11.09 -13.61 3.24
N ARG A 148 -10.26 -12.58 3.41
CA ARG A 148 -9.22 -12.17 2.45
C ARG A 148 -7.92 -11.87 3.19
N ILE A 149 -6.84 -12.32 2.59
CA ILE A 149 -5.47 -11.99 3.00
C ILE A 149 -4.88 -11.16 1.87
N GLU A 150 -4.53 -9.92 2.18
CA GLU A 150 -3.97 -8.96 1.23
C GLU A 150 -2.67 -8.38 1.78
N TYR A 151 -1.70 -8.11 0.92
CA TYR A 151 -0.46 -7.46 1.29
C TYR A 151 -0.47 -6.05 0.70
N LEU A 152 -0.69 -5.06 1.55
CA LEU A 152 -0.70 -3.66 1.15
C LEU A 152 0.74 -3.14 1.12
N VAL A 153 1.14 -2.59 -0.01
CA VAL A 153 2.45 -1.95 -0.18
C VAL A 153 2.27 -0.45 0.01
N LEU A 154 2.85 0.07 1.08
CA LEU A 154 2.93 1.49 1.36
C LEU A 154 4.27 2.05 0.88
N GLN A 155 4.27 3.28 0.41
CA GLN A 155 5.46 4.02 0.01
C GLN A 155 5.42 5.44 0.57
N ARG A 156 6.58 5.94 0.98
CA ARG A 156 6.77 7.38 1.25
C ARG A 156 8.14 7.83 0.79
N MET A 157 8.24 9.12 0.52
CA MET A 157 9.51 9.78 0.24
C MET A 157 10.13 10.29 1.55
N MET A 158 11.44 10.23 1.64
CA MET A 158 12.20 10.91 2.68
C MET A 158 13.16 11.89 2.02
N ARG A 159 13.21 13.12 2.54
CA ARG A 159 14.11 14.19 2.08
C ARG A 159 14.82 14.76 3.29
N ASN A 160 16.15 14.72 3.32
CA ASN A 160 16.97 15.28 4.40
C ASN A 160 16.49 14.85 5.80
N SER A 161 16.25 13.53 5.97
CA SER A 161 15.69 12.91 7.19
C SER A 161 14.24 13.23 7.52
N ILE A 162 13.59 14.13 6.79
CA ILE A 162 12.17 14.43 6.93
C ILE A 162 11.37 13.42 6.11
N GLN A 163 10.38 12.79 6.75
CA GLN A 163 9.54 11.78 6.13
C GLN A 163 8.24 12.41 5.64
N GLY A 164 7.92 12.16 4.37
CA GLY A 164 6.61 12.47 3.82
C GLY A 164 5.52 11.50 4.32
N PRO A 165 4.26 11.78 3.96
CA PRO A 165 3.14 10.91 4.30
C PRO A 165 3.25 9.55 3.62
N TRP A 166 2.68 8.52 4.26
CA TRP A 166 2.50 7.23 3.62
C TRP A 166 1.46 7.32 2.52
N LYS A 167 1.77 6.68 1.39
CA LYS A 167 0.89 6.50 0.25
C LYS A 167 0.73 5.03 -0.07
N VAL A 168 -0.41 4.65 -0.62
CA VAL A 168 -0.60 3.29 -1.14
C VAL A 168 0.09 3.19 -2.49
N TRP A 169 1.07 2.30 -2.60
CA TRP A 169 1.78 2.03 -3.85
C TRP A 169 1.10 0.94 -4.67
N GLY A 170 0.60 -0.10 -4.00
CA GLY A 170 0.04 -1.29 -4.63
C GLY A 170 -0.49 -2.29 -3.62
N THR A 171 -1.10 -3.36 -4.15
CA THR A 171 -1.45 -4.57 -3.40
C THR A 171 -0.71 -5.76 -4.00
N THR A 172 -0.43 -6.79 -3.21
CA THR A 172 0.11 -8.07 -3.67
C THR A 172 -0.58 -9.23 -2.96
N GLU A 173 -0.54 -10.41 -3.58
CA GLU A 173 -1.06 -11.67 -3.04
C GLU A 173 0.10 -12.62 -2.72
N GLU A 174 -0.17 -13.63 -1.89
CA GLU A 174 0.82 -14.69 -1.63
C GLU A 174 0.92 -15.59 -2.86
N THR A 175 2.13 -15.74 -3.41
CA THR A 175 2.38 -16.77 -4.41
C THR A 175 2.43 -18.11 -3.71
N ARG A 176 1.53 -19.03 -4.08
CA ARG A 176 1.58 -20.41 -3.60
C ARG A 176 2.71 -21.17 -4.30
N PRO A 177 3.39 -22.12 -3.65
CA PRO A 177 4.45 -22.91 -4.27
C PRO A 177 3.99 -23.62 -5.55
N GLU A 178 2.76 -24.11 -5.57
CA GLU A 178 2.13 -24.75 -6.74
C GLU A 178 2.08 -23.81 -7.96
N THR A 179 1.82 -22.52 -7.74
CA THR A 179 1.78 -21.51 -8.80
C THR A 179 3.17 -21.20 -9.35
N LEU A 180 4.23 -21.33 -8.52
CA LEU A 180 5.61 -21.13 -8.97
C LEU A 180 6.08 -22.25 -9.91
N LEU A 181 5.65 -23.49 -9.66
CA LEU A 181 6.00 -24.64 -10.49
C LEU A 181 5.36 -24.61 -11.88
N GLN A 182 4.29 -23.84 -12.08
CA GLN A 182 3.62 -23.67 -13.38
C GLN A 182 4.23 -22.55 -14.23
N LEU A 183 5.11 -21.73 -13.64
CA LEU A 183 5.77 -20.59 -14.30
C LEU A 183 7.25 -20.86 -14.61
N ALA A 184 7.76 -22.04 -14.24
CA ALA A 184 9.11 -22.54 -14.50
C ALA A 184 9.09 -23.56 -15.64
#